data_AF-A0A7W5K9L1-F1
#
_entry.id   AF-A0A7W5K9L1-F1
#
_cell.length_a   1.000
_cell.length_b   1.000
_cell.length_c   1.000
_cell.angle_alpha   90.00
_cell.angle_beta   90.00
_cell.angle_gamma   90.00
#
_symmetry.space_group_name_H-M   'P 1'
#
loop_
_entity.id
_entity.type
_entity.pdbx_description
1 polymer ?
#
loop_
_entity_poly.entity_id
_entity_poly.type
_entity_poly.pdbx_seq_one_letter_code
_entity_poly.pdbx_strand_id
1 'polypeptide(L)'
;MDAILRSVRDARAQGFEFIKHDFTTFEIFGQWGRDMGAQPGRRGWRFADATRTTAEIVLDLYRAIRSAAGTSCTILGCNTFGHLAAGIFETQRISDDTSGREWERTRRFGVNALAYRIPQHRTFFHADPDIVAVTRIIPWRLTSQWLDVVARSGTTLFIAPAPDAMTDEARNAVRAAFAIAVGTPAGHPIAGSLSPTPEEWRFTSPSVIRRYNWDVPGGADPFV
;
A
#
# COMPACT_ATOMS: atom_id res chain seq x y z
N MET A 1 -15.23 8.63 -18.70
CA MET A 1 -15.85 8.25 -17.42
C MET A 1 -16.63 6.95 -17.54
N ASP A 2 -17.57 6.81 -18.48
CA ASP A 2 -18.46 5.65 -18.55
C ASP A 2 -17.77 4.29 -18.66
N ALA A 3 -16.66 4.18 -19.39
CA ALA A 3 -15.91 2.92 -19.50
C ALA A 3 -15.40 2.43 -18.14
N ILE A 4 -14.87 3.34 -17.32
CA ILE A 4 -14.38 3.04 -15.97
C ILE A 4 -15.53 2.56 -15.09
N LEU A 5 -16.65 3.29 -15.11
CA LEU A 5 -17.81 2.96 -14.27
C LEU A 5 -18.48 1.65 -14.70
N ARG A 6 -18.48 1.32 -16.00
CA ARG A 6 -18.93 0.01 -16.47
C ARG A 6 -18.06 -1.11 -15.92
N SER A 7 -16.73 -0.98 -16.00
CA SER A 7 -15.80 -1.99 -15.45
C SER A 7 -16.05 -2.26 -13.96
N VAL A 8 -16.33 -1.21 -13.18
CA VAL A 8 -16.67 -1.35 -11.75
C VAL A 8 -17.99 -2.09 -11.55
N ARG A 9 -19.04 -1.72 -12.31
CA ARG A 9 -20.35 -2.37 -12.23
C ARG A 9 -20.31 -3.82 -12.68
N ASP A 10 -19.54 -4.12 -13.72
CA ASP A 10 -19.38 -5.48 -14.24
C ASP A 10 -18.69 -6.38 -13.20
N ALA A 11 -17.64 -5.89 -12.53
CA ALA A 11 -17.03 -6.61 -11.41
C ALA A 11 -18.04 -6.87 -10.28
N ARG A 12 -18.88 -5.88 -9.94
CA ARG A 12 -19.94 -6.07 -8.93
C ARG A 12 -21.01 -7.06 -9.36
N ALA A 13 -21.42 -7.02 -10.63
CA ALA A 13 -22.40 -7.96 -11.19
C ALA A 13 -21.87 -9.41 -11.19
N GLN A 14 -20.54 -9.59 -11.29
CA GLN A 14 -19.88 -10.88 -11.14
C GLN A 14 -19.69 -11.31 -9.67
N GLY A 15 -20.10 -10.49 -8.71
CA GLY A 15 -20.05 -10.83 -7.28
C GLY A 15 -18.74 -10.46 -6.58
N PHE A 16 -17.84 -9.70 -7.21
CA PHE A 16 -16.63 -9.25 -6.52
C PHE A 16 -16.94 -8.23 -5.43
N GLU A 17 -16.41 -8.45 -4.23
CA GLU A 17 -16.59 -7.58 -3.05
C GLU A 17 -15.36 -6.74 -2.74
N PHE A 18 -14.29 -6.91 -3.51
CA PHE A 18 -13.04 -6.18 -3.39
C PHE A 18 -12.54 -5.75 -4.76
N ILE A 19 -12.28 -4.46 -4.93
CA ILE A 19 -11.76 -3.87 -6.18
C ILE A 19 -10.46 -3.14 -5.88
N LYS A 20 -9.37 -3.57 -6.51
CA LYS A 20 -8.14 -2.76 -6.60
C LYS A 20 -8.26 -1.84 -7.81
N HIS A 21 -8.42 -0.54 -7.58
CA HIS A 21 -8.50 0.49 -8.61
C HIS A 21 -7.13 1.14 -8.77
N ASP A 22 -6.53 1.02 -9.96
CA ASP A 22 -5.15 1.40 -10.21
C ASP A 22 -5.00 2.53 -11.25
N PHE A 23 -3.79 3.06 -11.35
CA PHE A 23 -3.27 3.93 -12.41
C PHE A 23 -3.94 5.28 -12.65
N THR A 24 -4.82 5.77 -11.78
CA THR A 24 -5.46 7.09 -12.01
C THR A 24 -4.46 8.22 -12.18
N THR A 25 -3.38 8.27 -11.38
CA THR A 25 -2.38 9.32 -11.56
C THR A 25 -1.63 9.16 -12.88
N PHE A 26 -1.20 7.95 -13.23
CA PHE A 26 -0.46 7.75 -14.47
C PHE A 26 -1.33 7.97 -15.72
N GLU A 27 -2.57 7.47 -15.75
CA GLU A 27 -3.47 7.61 -16.90
C GLU A 27 -3.89 9.05 -17.16
N ILE A 28 -4.08 9.84 -16.10
CA ILE A 28 -4.45 11.25 -16.23
C ILE A 28 -3.26 12.07 -16.72
N PHE A 29 -2.08 11.90 -16.15
CA PHE A 29 -0.94 12.81 -16.38
C PHE A 29 0.14 12.28 -17.32
N GLY A 30 0.17 10.97 -17.59
CA GLY A 30 1.18 10.31 -18.40
C GLY A 30 2.59 10.32 -17.80
N GLN A 31 2.68 10.38 -16.47
CA GLN A 31 3.91 10.47 -15.66
C GLN A 31 3.74 9.76 -14.32
N TRP A 32 4.83 9.23 -13.76
CA TRP A 32 4.84 8.72 -12.38
C TRP A 32 5.02 9.87 -11.40
N GLY A 33 4.54 9.72 -10.16
CA GLY A 33 4.64 10.77 -9.14
C GLY A 33 6.08 11.28 -8.90
N ARG A 34 7.10 10.42 -9.06
CA ARG A 34 8.51 10.80 -8.99
C ARG A 34 8.98 11.73 -10.12
N ASP A 35 8.27 11.73 -11.25
CA ASP A 35 8.59 12.51 -12.45
C ASP A 35 7.76 13.81 -12.55
N MET A 36 6.69 13.93 -11.75
CA MET A 36 5.72 15.03 -11.80
C MET A 36 6.30 16.39 -11.39
N GLY A 37 7.39 16.44 -10.62
CA GLY A 37 8.01 17.69 -10.18
C GLY A 37 6.98 18.71 -9.64
N ALA A 38 7.09 19.97 -10.08
CA ALA A 38 6.13 21.02 -9.73
C ALA A 38 4.88 21.06 -10.65
N GLN A 39 4.83 20.26 -11.70
CA GLN A 39 3.74 20.25 -12.69
C GLN A 39 3.30 18.80 -12.94
N PRO A 40 2.22 18.35 -12.29
CA PRO A 40 1.79 16.94 -12.35
C PRO A 40 1.63 16.36 -13.76
N GLY A 41 1.25 17.19 -14.74
CA GLY A 41 1.12 16.79 -16.14
C GLY A 41 2.22 17.32 -17.03
N ARG A 42 2.36 16.71 -18.21
CA ARG A 42 3.22 17.24 -19.28
C ARG A 42 2.85 18.69 -19.63
N ARG A 43 3.84 19.49 -20.03
CA ARG A 43 3.60 20.89 -20.42
C ARG A 43 2.45 21.01 -21.42
N GLY A 44 1.49 21.89 -21.12
CA GLY A 44 0.30 22.13 -21.96
C GLY A 44 -0.85 21.13 -21.74
N TRP A 45 -0.66 20.11 -20.91
CA TRP A 45 -1.73 19.20 -20.52
C TRP A 45 -2.79 19.92 -19.68
N ARG A 46 -4.06 19.68 -20.01
CA ARG A 46 -5.23 20.11 -19.24
C ARG A 46 -6.44 19.25 -19.60
N PHE A 47 -7.41 19.17 -18.69
CA PHE A 47 -8.72 18.65 -19.04
C PHE A 47 -9.43 19.54 -20.06
N ALA A 48 -10.38 18.96 -20.80
CA ALA A 48 -11.17 19.68 -21.78
C ALA A 48 -12.04 20.77 -21.12
N ASP A 49 -12.57 20.49 -19.93
CA ASP A 49 -13.25 21.48 -19.09
C ASP A 49 -12.21 22.28 -18.30
N ALA A 50 -11.98 23.51 -18.74
CA ALA A 50 -11.05 24.44 -18.10
C ALA A 50 -11.69 25.30 -17.01
N THR A 51 -12.99 25.13 -16.73
CA THR A 51 -13.70 25.85 -15.65
C THR A 51 -13.49 25.20 -14.29
N ARG A 52 -13.00 23.95 -14.27
CA ARG A 52 -12.78 23.13 -13.08
C ARG A 52 -11.31 22.82 -12.89
N THR A 53 -10.91 22.69 -11.64
CA THR A 53 -9.58 22.21 -11.28
C THR A 53 -9.45 20.70 -11.54
N THR A 54 -8.23 20.26 -11.78
CA THR A 54 -7.87 18.84 -11.83
C THR A 54 -8.34 18.06 -10.60
N ALA A 55 -8.23 18.67 -9.41
CA ALA A 55 -8.64 18.03 -8.15
C ALA A 55 -10.16 17.79 -8.10
N GLU A 56 -10.97 18.75 -8.55
CA GLU A 56 -12.43 18.59 -8.61
C GLU A 56 -12.85 17.48 -9.57
N ILE A 57 -12.22 17.41 -10.75
CA ILE A 57 -12.52 16.37 -11.75
C ILE A 57 -12.12 14.97 -11.22
N VAL A 58 -10.96 14.85 -10.58
CA VAL A 58 -10.50 13.59 -9.98
C VAL A 58 -11.38 13.17 -8.80
N LEU A 59 -11.78 14.12 -7.95
CA LEU A 59 -12.66 13.86 -6.82
C LEU A 59 -14.03 13.32 -7.28
N ASP A 60 -14.59 13.90 -8.34
CA ASP A 60 -15.83 13.40 -8.95
C ASP A 60 -15.66 11.99 -9.52
N LEU A 61 -14.52 11.71 -10.15
CA LEU A 61 -14.20 10.36 -10.62
C LEU A 61 -14.21 9.35 -9.46
N TYR A 62 -13.55 9.66 -8.35
CA TYR A 62 -13.54 8.75 -7.18
C TYR A 62 -14.91 8.57 -6.56
N ARG A 63 -15.72 9.63 -6.45
CA ARG A 63 -17.11 9.55 -6.00
C ARG A 63 -17.96 8.68 -6.92
N ALA A 64 -17.79 8.83 -8.23
CA ALA A 64 -18.50 8.03 -9.22
C ALA A 64 -18.09 6.55 -9.15
N ILE A 65 -16.80 6.24 -8.99
CA ILE A 65 -16.30 4.88 -8.76
C ILE A 65 -16.92 4.29 -7.48
N ARG A 66 -16.89 5.03 -6.36
CA ARG A 66 -17.49 4.58 -5.10
C ARG A 66 -18.98 4.30 -5.22
N SER A 67 -19.71 5.18 -5.90
CA SER A 67 -21.14 5.01 -6.18
C SER A 67 -21.40 3.76 -7.04
N ALA A 68 -20.61 3.56 -8.10
CA ALA A 68 -20.74 2.39 -8.98
C ALA A 68 -20.43 1.07 -8.27
N ALA A 69 -19.50 1.07 -7.32
CA ALA A 69 -19.15 -0.10 -6.53
C ALA A 69 -20.17 -0.41 -5.42
N GLY A 70 -21.04 0.54 -5.05
CA GLY A 70 -21.98 0.42 -3.94
C GLY A 70 -21.29 0.45 -2.57
N THR A 71 -22.05 0.27 -1.48
CA THR A 71 -21.54 0.43 -0.11
C THR A 71 -20.89 -0.84 0.46
N SER A 72 -21.17 -2.02 -0.08
CA SER A 72 -20.65 -3.30 0.44
C SER A 72 -19.34 -3.75 -0.21
N CYS A 73 -18.88 -3.09 -1.27
CA CYS A 73 -17.60 -3.41 -1.91
C CYS A 73 -16.46 -2.61 -1.30
N THR A 74 -15.38 -3.26 -0.91
CA THR A 74 -14.14 -2.59 -0.51
C THR A 74 -13.39 -2.12 -1.76
N ILE A 75 -12.89 -0.88 -1.75
CA ILE A 75 -12.02 -0.33 -2.79
C ILE A 75 -10.62 -0.09 -2.21
N LEU A 76 -9.63 -0.61 -2.91
CA LEU A 76 -8.23 -0.28 -2.75
C LEU A 76 -7.78 0.67 -3.85
N GLY A 77 -7.47 1.91 -3.48
CA GLY A 77 -6.80 2.83 -4.38
C GLY A 77 -5.31 2.49 -4.50
N CYS A 78 -4.84 2.28 -5.73
CA CYS A 78 -3.44 2.09 -6.10
C CYS A 78 -3.08 3.10 -7.19
N ASN A 79 -1.92 3.74 -7.09
CA ASN A 79 -1.55 4.84 -8.00
C ASN A 79 -2.69 5.91 -8.13
N THR A 80 -3.36 6.22 -7.02
CA THR A 80 -4.39 7.26 -6.89
C THR A 80 -3.88 8.39 -5.98
N PHE A 81 -4.58 9.53 -6.00
CA PHE A 81 -4.33 10.63 -5.07
C PHE A 81 -4.93 10.33 -3.71
N GLY A 82 -4.13 9.78 -2.78
CA GLY A 82 -4.60 9.33 -1.48
C GLY A 82 -5.39 10.38 -0.67
N HIS A 83 -4.99 11.66 -0.71
CA HIS A 83 -5.72 12.72 -0.01
C HIS A 83 -7.07 13.07 -0.64
N LEU A 84 -7.26 12.84 -1.95
CA LEU A 84 -8.56 12.99 -2.62
C LEU A 84 -9.44 11.74 -2.46
N ALA A 85 -8.82 10.57 -2.23
CA ALA A 85 -9.52 9.31 -1.97
C ALA A 85 -9.92 9.13 -0.48
N ALA A 86 -9.41 9.97 0.42
CA ALA A 86 -9.69 9.92 1.85
C ALA A 86 -11.20 10.03 2.12
N GLY A 87 -11.75 9.09 2.88
CA GLY A 87 -13.19 8.98 3.15
C GLY A 87 -14.04 8.49 1.97
N ILE A 88 -13.41 8.10 0.85
CA ILE A 88 -14.08 7.54 -0.33
C ILE A 88 -13.68 6.08 -0.54
N PHE A 89 -12.39 5.77 -0.48
CA PHE A 89 -11.87 4.40 -0.58
C PHE A 89 -11.50 3.87 0.81
N GLU A 90 -11.84 2.60 1.08
CA GLU A 90 -11.61 2.00 2.38
C GLU A 90 -10.12 1.75 2.62
N THR A 91 -9.37 1.40 1.58
CA THR A 91 -7.92 1.18 1.67
C THR A 91 -7.17 1.85 0.53
N GLN A 92 -5.90 2.18 0.77
CA GLN A 92 -5.08 2.97 -0.13
C GLN A 92 -3.62 2.54 -0.05
N ARG A 93 -3.04 2.20 -1.21
CA ARG A 93 -1.60 2.00 -1.37
C ARG A 93 -0.87 3.28 -1.00
N ILE A 94 0.06 3.17 -0.06
CA ILE A 94 0.78 4.32 0.50
C ILE A 94 2.14 4.56 -0.17
N SER A 95 2.54 3.75 -1.15
CA SER A 95 3.84 3.86 -1.82
C SER A 95 3.88 3.13 -3.17
N ASP A 96 5.02 3.20 -3.84
CA ASP A 96 5.36 2.35 -4.98
C ASP A 96 5.44 0.86 -4.56
N ASP A 97 5.56 -0.05 -5.53
CA ASP A 97 5.44 -1.49 -5.30
C ASP A 97 6.60 -2.07 -4.48
N THR A 98 6.29 -3.00 -3.58
CA THR A 98 7.26 -3.93 -2.97
C THR A 98 7.67 -4.98 -4.00
N SER A 99 8.61 -5.87 -3.65
CA SER A 99 9.11 -6.88 -4.58
C SER A 99 9.42 -8.21 -3.92
N GLY A 100 9.00 -9.28 -4.60
CA GLY A 100 9.42 -10.65 -4.31
C GLY A 100 10.73 -11.05 -5.00
N ARG A 101 11.42 -10.12 -5.67
CA ARG A 101 12.67 -10.37 -6.41
C ARG A 101 13.84 -9.51 -5.92
N GLU A 102 13.53 -8.31 -5.44
CA GLU A 102 14.52 -7.31 -5.02
C GLU A 102 14.14 -6.77 -3.65
N TRP A 103 14.88 -7.19 -2.61
CA TRP A 103 14.55 -6.78 -1.24
C TRP A 103 14.65 -5.28 -1.02
N GLU A 104 15.64 -4.62 -1.62
CA GLU A 104 15.84 -3.18 -1.47
C GLU A 104 14.63 -2.37 -1.94
N ARG A 105 13.88 -2.87 -2.93
CA ARG A 105 12.61 -2.26 -3.35
C ARG A 105 11.56 -2.34 -2.24
N THR A 106 11.44 -3.49 -1.56
CA THR A 106 10.55 -3.66 -0.39
C THR A 106 10.99 -2.81 0.79
N ARG A 107 12.30 -2.69 1.03
CA ARG A 107 12.85 -1.83 2.08
C ARG A 107 12.55 -0.34 1.78
N ARG A 108 12.81 0.10 0.54
CA ARG A 108 12.63 1.49 0.09
C ARG A 108 11.17 1.92 0.03
N PHE A 109 10.28 1.07 -0.49
CA PHE A 109 8.90 1.47 -0.73
C PHE A 109 7.89 0.87 0.24
N GLY A 110 8.17 -0.28 0.85
CA GLY A 110 7.35 -0.88 1.89
C GLY A 110 7.71 -0.35 3.28
N VAL A 111 8.90 -0.70 3.78
CA VAL A 111 9.32 -0.39 5.17
C VAL A 111 9.33 1.12 5.44
N ASN A 112 9.96 1.91 4.56
CA ASN A 112 9.97 3.36 4.69
C ASN A 112 8.56 3.94 4.67
N ALA A 113 7.74 3.58 3.67
CA ALA A 113 6.41 4.17 3.57
C ALA A 113 5.53 3.78 4.75
N LEU A 114 5.56 2.53 5.19
CA LEU A 114 4.86 2.10 6.39
C LEU A 114 5.27 2.94 7.59
N ALA A 115 6.58 3.11 7.83
CA ALA A 115 7.09 3.90 8.95
C ALA A 115 6.57 5.35 8.96
N TYR A 116 6.57 6.01 7.80
CA TYR A 116 6.29 7.45 7.73
C TYR A 116 4.84 7.80 7.38
N ARG A 117 4.08 6.86 6.81
CA ARG A 117 2.67 7.08 6.44
C ARG A 117 1.68 6.33 7.31
N ILE A 118 2.13 5.61 8.34
CA ILE A 118 1.22 5.03 9.35
C ILE A 118 0.29 6.04 10.03
N PRO A 119 0.61 7.35 10.19
CA PRO A 119 -0.36 8.31 10.70
C PRO A 119 -1.60 8.50 9.81
N GLN A 120 -1.57 8.05 8.55
CA GLN A 120 -2.74 8.08 7.65
C GLN A 120 -3.70 6.91 7.92
N HIS A 121 -3.19 5.81 8.51
CA HIS A 121 -3.95 4.60 8.77
C HIS A 121 -5.06 4.86 9.80
N ARG A 122 -6.31 4.53 9.44
CA ARG A 122 -7.54 4.80 10.23
C ARG A 122 -7.81 6.28 10.49
N THR A 123 -7.09 7.18 9.83
CA THR A 123 -7.37 8.62 9.79
C THR A 123 -7.96 9.01 8.45
N PHE A 124 -7.33 8.59 7.35
CA PHE A 124 -7.83 8.81 5.99
C PHE A 124 -8.47 7.55 5.39
N PHE A 125 -7.86 6.39 5.65
CA PHE A 125 -8.18 5.08 5.08
C PHE A 125 -7.41 3.99 5.83
N HIS A 126 -7.64 2.71 5.53
CA HIS A 126 -6.70 1.65 5.88
C HIS A 126 -5.48 1.72 4.96
N ALA A 127 -4.34 2.18 5.51
CA ALA A 127 -3.08 2.21 4.77
C ALA A 127 -2.70 0.80 4.29
N ASP A 128 -2.30 0.68 3.03
CA ASP A 128 -1.80 -0.55 2.41
C ASP A 128 -0.31 -0.38 2.04
N PRO A 129 0.62 -1.00 2.79
CA PRO A 129 2.06 -0.93 2.53
C PRO A 129 2.52 -1.81 1.36
N ASP A 130 1.57 -2.32 0.57
CA ASP A 130 1.74 -3.31 -0.48
C ASP A 130 1.97 -4.74 0.03
N ILE A 131 1.94 -5.67 -0.92
CA ILE A 131 1.93 -7.10 -0.68
C ILE A 131 3.21 -7.61 -0.02
N VAL A 132 3.05 -8.58 0.87
CA VAL A 132 4.14 -9.40 1.39
C VAL A 132 4.38 -10.56 0.42
N ALA A 133 5.37 -10.43 -0.44
CA ALA A 133 5.76 -11.51 -1.36
C ALA A 133 6.59 -12.58 -0.64
N VAL A 134 6.14 -13.84 -0.69
CA VAL A 134 6.86 -15.00 -0.16
C VAL A 134 7.42 -15.80 -1.32
N THR A 135 8.72 -15.64 -1.59
CA THR A 135 9.42 -16.27 -2.72
C THR A 135 10.73 -16.91 -2.26
N ARG A 136 11.36 -17.72 -3.13
CA ARG A 136 12.70 -18.30 -2.89
C ARG A 136 13.85 -17.32 -3.14
N ILE A 137 13.59 -16.20 -3.81
CA ILE A 137 14.61 -15.23 -4.23
C ILE A 137 15.04 -14.37 -3.04
N ILE A 138 14.07 -13.92 -2.24
CA ILE A 138 14.35 -13.12 -1.05
C ILE A 138 14.65 -14.07 0.12
N PRO A 139 15.75 -13.85 0.88
CA PRO A 139 16.01 -14.59 2.10
C PRO A 139 14.82 -14.56 3.05
N TRP A 140 14.38 -15.73 3.50
CA TRP A 140 13.19 -15.86 4.34
C TRP A 140 13.22 -14.97 5.58
N ARG A 141 14.39 -14.76 6.21
CA ARG A 141 14.59 -13.83 7.32
C ARG A 141 14.02 -12.43 7.04
N LEU A 142 14.16 -11.92 5.83
CA LEU A 142 13.70 -10.58 5.46
C LEU A 142 12.18 -10.57 5.25
N THR A 143 11.66 -11.54 4.50
CA THR A 143 10.22 -11.72 4.30
C THR A 143 9.47 -11.94 5.60
N SER A 144 10.00 -12.74 6.52
CA SER A 144 9.34 -13.02 7.81
C SER A 144 9.29 -11.80 8.73
N GLN A 145 10.35 -10.98 8.74
CA GLN A 145 10.35 -9.70 9.46
C GLN A 145 9.37 -8.70 8.83
N TRP A 146 9.32 -8.62 7.49
CA TRP A 146 8.35 -7.78 6.79
C TRP A 146 6.91 -8.20 7.09
N LEU A 147 6.64 -9.50 7.05
CA LEU A 147 5.36 -10.08 7.40
C LEU A 147 4.94 -9.74 8.84
N ASP A 148 5.86 -9.89 9.81
CA ASP A 148 5.59 -9.61 11.22
C ASP A 148 5.29 -8.12 11.47
N VAL A 149 6.07 -7.20 10.89
CA VAL A 149 5.82 -5.76 11.07
C VAL A 149 4.51 -5.31 10.41
N VAL A 150 4.20 -5.78 9.20
CA VAL A 150 2.93 -5.43 8.52
C VAL A 150 1.76 -5.96 9.35
N ALA A 151 1.78 -7.23 9.73
CA ALA A 151 0.71 -7.82 10.53
C ALA A 151 0.48 -7.08 11.85
N ARG A 152 1.55 -6.73 12.58
CA ARG A 152 1.45 -6.04 13.87
C ARG A 152 1.18 -4.54 13.76
N SER A 153 1.41 -3.92 12.61
CA SER A 153 1.18 -2.49 12.42
C SER A 153 -0.31 -2.11 12.46
N GLY A 154 -1.20 -3.07 12.15
CA GLY A 154 -2.64 -2.83 11.97
C GLY A 154 -3.03 -2.43 10.54
N THR A 155 -2.04 -2.18 9.68
CA THR A 155 -2.27 -1.84 8.27
C THR A 155 -2.79 -3.04 7.46
N THR A 156 -3.24 -2.78 6.23
CA THR A 156 -3.77 -3.84 5.36
C THR A 156 -2.69 -4.89 5.10
N LEU A 157 -3.02 -6.17 5.26
CA LEU A 157 -2.12 -7.30 5.02
C LEU A 157 -2.59 -8.10 3.81
N PHE A 158 -1.82 -8.01 2.72
CA PHE A 158 -1.91 -8.93 1.58
C PHE A 158 -0.64 -9.78 1.50
N ILE A 159 -0.79 -11.03 1.05
CA ILE A 159 0.32 -11.98 0.90
C ILE A 159 0.26 -12.58 -0.50
N ALA A 160 1.41 -12.61 -1.19
CA ALA A 160 1.60 -13.31 -2.46
C ALA A 160 2.53 -14.51 -2.24
N PRO A 161 1.99 -15.70 -1.92
CA PRO A 161 2.80 -16.89 -1.69
C PRO A 161 3.13 -17.59 -3.01
N ALA A 162 4.43 -17.72 -3.33
CA ALA A 162 4.89 -18.66 -4.35
C ALA A 162 4.79 -20.10 -3.79
N PRO A 163 4.14 -21.05 -4.49
CA PRO A 163 3.91 -22.39 -3.95
C PRO A 163 5.18 -23.11 -3.49
N ASP A 164 6.29 -22.93 -4.20
CA ASP A 164 7.60 -23.54 -3.92
C ASP A 164 8.34 -22.89 -2.74
N ALA A 165 7.96 -21.67 -2.34
CA ALA A 165 8.53 -20.93 -1.22
C ALA A 165 7.81 -21.18 0.11
N MET A 166 6.62 -21.78 0.09
CA MET A 166 5.82 -22.06 1.28
C MET A 166 6.32 -23.31 1.99
N THR A 167 7.38 -23.17 2.80
CA THR A 167 7.81 -24.19 3.78
C THR A 167 6.82 -24.29 4.96
N ASP A 168 6.99 -25.28 5.84
CA ASP A 168 6.20 -25.35 7.08
C ASP A 168 6.39 -24.12 7.97
N GLU A 169 7.62 -23.62 8.03
CA GLU A 169 7.94 -22.38 8.74
C GLU A 169 7.17 -21.20 8.15
N ALA A 170 7.20 -21.03 6.82
CA ALA A 170 6.48 -19.95 6.15
C ALA A 170 4.97 -20.06 6.33
N ARG A 171 4.40 -21.26 6.23
CA ARG A 171 2.97 -21.51 6.50
C ARG A 171 2.59 -21.12 7.92
N ASN A 172 3.41 -21.50 8.91
CA ASN A 172 3.15 -21.18 10.30
C ASN A 172 3.26 -19.67 10.57
N ALA A 173 4.24 -18.99 9.98
CA ALA A 173 4.39 -17.55 10.08
C ALA A 173 3.20 -16.80 9.45
N VAL A 174 2.76 -17.21 8.26
CA VAL A 174 1.58 -16.63 7.59
C VAL A 174 0.32 -16.83 8.44
N ARG A 175 0.11 -18.02 9.00
CA ARG A 175 -1.02 -18.29 9.89
C ARG A 175 -0.98 -17.37 11.13
N ALA A 176 0.19 -17.23 11.75
CA ALA A 176 0.37 -16.36 12.90
C ALA A 176 0.13 -14.88 12.54
N ALA A 177 0.59 -14.44 11.37
CA ALA A 177 0.40 -13.08 10.88
C ALA A 177 -1.08 -12.74 10.70
N PHE A 178 -1.87 -13.64 10.11
CA PHE A 178 -3.32 -13.45 10.03
C PHE A 178 -3.99 -13.43 11.40
N ALA A 179 -3.58 -14.31 12.33
CA ALA A 179 -4.10 -14.30 13.70
C ALA A 179 -3.79 -12.99 14.43
N ILE A 180 -2.63 -12.37 14.18
CA ILE A 180 -2.28 -11.05 14.69
C ILE A 180 -3.16 -9.97 14.04
N ALA A 181 -3.29 -9.98 12.71
CA ALA A 181 -4.00 -8.96 11.95
C ALA A 181 -5.48 -8.84 12.34
N VAL A 182 -6.14 -9.96 12.66
CA VAL A 182 -7.55 -9.94 13.13
C VAL A 182 -7.71 -9.37 14.54
N GLY A 183 -6.64 -9.31 15.33
CA GLY A 183 -6.64 -8.85 16.74
C GLY A 183 -6.58 -7.33 16.94
N THR A 184 -6.90 -6.53 15.92
CA THR A 184 -6.80 -5.05 15.91
C THR A 184 -5.45 -4.52 16.42
N PRO A 185 -4.33 -4.99 15.84
CA PRO A 185 -3.01 -4.59 16.32
C PRO A 185 -2.74 -3.13 15.92
N ALA A 186 -1.83 -2.48 16.65
CA ALA A 186 -1.33 -1.17 16.29
C ALA A 186 0.17 -1.11 16.59
N GLY A 187 0.93 -0.66 15.61
CA GLY A 187 2.38 -0.54 15.69
C GLY A 187 2.87 0.73 15.05
N HIS A 188 3.95 1.29 15.57
CA HIS A 188 4.62 2.44 14.97
C HIS A 188 6.14 2.39 15.25
N PRO A 189 6.96 2.99 14.39
CA PRO A 189 8.38 3.09 14.67
C PRO A 189 8.62 3.94 15.93
N ILE A 190 9.62 3.57 16.72
CA ILE A 190 10.01 4.37 17.89
C ILE A 190 10.66 5.67 17.40
N ALA A 191 10.17 6.80 17.91
CA ALA A 191 10.70 8.12 17.57
C ALA A 191 12.20 8.24 17.91
N GLY A 192 12.94 8.96 17.08
CA GLY A 192 14.36 9.27 17.30
C GLY A 192 15.32 8.61 16.32
N SER A 193 14.88 7.62 15.53
CA SER A 193 15.69 7.13 14.41
C SER A 193 15.56 8.11 13.23
N LEU A 194 16.66 8.76 12.84
CA LEU A 194 16.77 9.51 11.58
C LEU A 194 16.82 8.58 10.35
N SER A 195 16.55 7.28 10.53
CA SER A 195 16.64 6.27 9.48
C SER A 195 15.39 6.30 8.61
N PRO A 196 15.54 6.34 7.27
CA PRO A 196 14.43 6.10 6.35
C PRO A 196 13.74 4.74 6.59
N THR A 197 14.41 3.77 7.22
CA THR A 197 13.88 2.44 7.50
C THR A 197 14.13 2.11 8.97
N PRO A 198 13.29 2.59 9.90
CA PRO A 198 13.48 2.38 11.34
C PRO A 198 13.45 0.89 11.70
N GLU A 199 14.41 0.48 12.52
CA GLU A 199 14.54 -0.91 12.99
C GLU A 199 13.69 -1.21 14.22
N GLU A 200 13.49 -0.21 15.08
CA GLU A 200 12.82 -0.38 16.38
C GLU A 200 11.36 0.07 16.30
N TRP A 201 10.46 -0.85 16.65
CA TRP A 201 9.02 -0.66 16.55
C TRP A 201 8.34 -0.98 17.87
N ARG A 202 7.39 -0.15 18.25
CA ARG A 202 6.51 -0.37 19.40
C ARG A 202 5.15 -0.84 18.91
N PHE A 203 4.67 -1.93 19.50
CA PHE A 203 3.33 -2.49 19.28
C PHE A 203 2.53 -2.40 20.58
N THR A 204 1.20 -2.27 20.49
CA THR A 204 0.34 -2.08 21.68
C THR A 204 -0.51 -3.30 22.05
N SER A 205 -0.60 -4.31 21.19
CA SER A 205 -1.40 -5.52 21.43
C SER A 205 -0.66 -6.79 20.98
N PRO A 206 0.12 -7.45 21.87
CA PRO A 206 0.51 -6.99 23.22
C PRO A 206 1.51 -5.82 23.15
N SER A 207 1.68 -5.11 24.28
CA SER A 207 2.71 -4.08 24.39
C SER A 207 4.10 -4.70 24.31
N VAL A 208 4.80 -4.49 23.19
CA VAL A 208 6.13 -5.05 22.96
C VAL A 208 6.94 -4.16 22.04
N ILE A 209 8.25 -4.08 22.30
CA ILE A 209 9.22 -3.49 21.39
C ILE A 209 9.89 -4.62 20.61
N ARG A 210 9.94 -4.49 19.28
CA ARG A 210 10.72 -5.40 18.43
C ARG A 210 11.75 -4.61 17.66
N ARG A 211 12.87 -5.28 17.41
CA ARG A 211 13.90 -4.82 16.51
C ARG A 211 13.94 -5.69 15.28
N TYR A 212 13.95 -5.07 14.12
CA TYR A 212 14.09 -5.72 12.83
C TYR A 212 15.43 -5.32 12.21
N ASN A 213 16.07 -6.26 11.54
CA ASN A 213 17.25 -5.99 10.72
C ASN A 213 16.81 -6.04 9.26
N TRP A 214 16.79 -4.88 8.61
CA TRP A 214 16.37 -4.73 7.22
C TRP A 214 17.49 -4.92 6.22
N ASP A 215 18.73 -5.10 6.65
CA ASP A 215 19.87 -5.15 5.74
C ASP A 215 20.09 -6.55 5.17
N VAL A 216 20.50 -6.58 3.90
CA VAL A 216 21.12 -7.76 3.29
C VAL A 216 22.61 -7.81 3.67
N PRO A 217 23.30 -8.97 3.54
CA PRO A 217 24.71 -9.08 3.93
C PRO A 217 25.67 -8.08 3.26
N GLY A 218 25.30 -7.53 2.10
CA GLY A 218 26.06 -6.49 1.38
C GLY A 218 25.78 -5.05 1.80
N GLY A 219 24.96 -4.83 2.84
CA GLY A 219 24.47 -3.51 3.23
C GLY A 219 23.19 -3.10 2.50
N ALA A 220 22.79 -1.85 2.65
CA ALA A 220 21.57 -1.29 2.08
C ALA A 220 21.87 -0.36 0.91
N ASP A 221 21.02 -0.37 -0.12
CA ASP A 221 21.08 0.61 -1.21
C ASP A 221 20.75 2.02 -0.67
N PRO A 222 21.60 3.03 -0.87
CA PRO A 222 21.32 4.39 -0.41
C PRO A 222 20.02 4.93 -1.03
N PHE A 223 19.23 5.68 -0.24
CA PHE A 223 18.05 6.43 -0.73
C PHE A 223 18.45 7.67 -1.56
N VAL A 224 19.40 7.51 -2.50
CA VAL A 224 19.69 8.49 -3.54
C VAL A 224 18.67 8.44 -4.66
#